data_AF-A0A8H5Y1J1-F1
#
_entry.id   AF-A0A8H5Y1J1-F1
#
_cell.length_a   1.000
_cell.length_b   1.000
_cell.length_c   1.000
_cell.angle_alpha   90.00
_cell.angle_beta   90.00
_cell.angle_gamma   90.00
#
_symmetry.space_group_name_H-M   'P 1'
#
loop_
_entity.id
_entity.type
_entity.pdbx_description
1 polymer ?
#
loop_
_entity_poly.entity_id
_entity_poly.type
_entity_poly.pdbx_seq_one_letter_code
_entity_poly.pdbx_strand_id
1 'polypeptide(L)'
;MTDGFRWTLADVYAAQKMCPLETVAYGFSRFCDLFTYEEWQSFSYSIDLSFSSGAAFHSATGRAVGLGYQQEVIARLKNHTLGYSGSQINTTLDGMKETFPLNQSLYFDFSHDKDIISILTAFGFRQFAEKLPADKYPGDHEFTVSHITPFGARLDIEIIKAHKPISPERNRYLEGNDTKYIHFVLNQRTIPLGKSFPECDVNRKDGWCELDTFLKVQEEMADKAKFDYACFGDYPSLPYGKVTDGAPPS
;
A
#
# COMPACT_ATOMS: atom_id res chain seq x y z
N MET A 1 -9.29 31.36 26.41
CA MET A 1 -8.95 32.52 25.56
C MET A 1 -9.35 32.20 24.12
N THR A 2 -10.64 32.35 23.78
CA THR A 2 -11.15 32.36 22.40
C THR A 2 -12.33 33.32 22.26
N ASP A 3 -12.46 34.30 23.17
CA ASP A 3 -13.62 35.19 23.20
C ASP A 3 -13.69 36.00 21.91
N GLY A 4 -14.81 35.89 21.21
CA GLY A 4 -15.05 36.53 19.91
C GLY A 4 -14.64 35.70 18.68
N PHE A 5 -13.94 34.57 18.84
CA PHE A 5 -13.63 33.68 17.73
C PHE A 5 -14.73 32.61 17.56
N ARG A 6 -15.29 32.49 16.35
CA ARG A 6 -16.27 31.46 16.00
C ARG A 6 -15.59 30.34 15.24
N TRP A 7 -15.40 29.21 15.90
CA TRP A 7 -14.84 28.00 15.30
C TRP A 7 -15.77 27.39 14.25
N THR A 8 -15.20 27.04 13.09
CA THR A 8 -15.83 26.16 12.10
C THR A 8 -15.25 24.74 12.18
N LEU A 9 -15.92 23.75 11.56
CA LEU A 9 -15.36 22.38 11.49
C LEU A 9 -14.01 22.34 10.77
N ALA A 10 -13.80 23.21 9.77
CA ALA A 10 -12.54 23.32 9.07
C ALA A 10 -11.42 23.83 10.00
N ASP A 11 -11.74 24.81 10.87
CA ASP A 11 -10.78 25.33 11.85
C ASP A 11 -10.42 24.27 12.90
N VAL A 12 -11.41 23.50 13.37
CA VAL A 12 -11.18 22.40 14.32
C VAL A 12 -10.31 21.31 13.69
N TYR A 13 -10.61 20.89 12.46
CA TYR A 13 -9.82 19.91 11.74
C TYR A 13 -8.39 20.41 11.43
N ALA A 14 -8.23 21.70 11.12
CA ALA A 14 -6.93 22.33 10.96
C ALA A 14 -6.15 22.35 12.29
N ALA A 15 -6.80 22.67 13.41
CA ALA A 15 -6.20 22.61 14.74
C ALA A 15 -5.73 21.19 15.10
N GLN A 16 -6.48 20.15 14.75
CA GLN A 16 -6.02 18.77 14.91
C GLN A 16 -4.80 18.45 14.04
N LYS A 17 -4.75 18.94 12.80
CA LYS A 17 -3.56 18.79 11.93
C LYS A 17 -2.33 19.55 12.43
N MET A 18 -2.51 20.66 13.16
CA MET A 18 -1.38 21.42 13.71
C MET A 18 -0.59 20.63 14.74
N CYS A 19 -1.25 19.80 15.56
CA CYS A 19 -0.59 18.96 16.56
C CYS A 19 0.58 18.13 15.99
N PRO A 20 0.39 17.22 15.02
CA PRO A 20 1.49 16.42 14.50
C PRO A 20 2.54 17.26 13.76
N LEU A 21 2.12 18.30 13.02
CA LEU A 21 3.04 19.15 12.24
C LEU A 21 3.97 19.98 13.13
N GLU A 22 3.43 20.63 14.16
CA GLU A 22 4.25 21.37 15.14
C GLU A 22 5.10 20.42 15.97
N THR A 23 4.58 19.25 16.32
CA THR A 23 5.35 18.27 17.12
C THR A 23 6.60 17.82 16.37
N VAL A 24 6.51 17.53 15.07
CA VAL A 24 7.71 17.14 14.29
C VAL A 24 8.62 18.33 13.97
N ALA A 25 8.09 19.55 13.89
CA ALA A 25 8.87 20.75 13.59
C ALA A 25 9.59 21.33 14.83
N TYR A 26 8.94 21.30 15.99
CA TYR A 26 9.36 22.00 17.21
C TYR A 26 9.56 21.08 18.42
N GLY A 27 9.25 19.78 18.30
CA GLY A 27 9.37 18.80 19.38
C GLY A 27 8.15 18.72 20.32
N PHE A 28 7.18 19.63 20.18
CA PHE A 28 5.92 19.61 20.92
C PHE A 28 4.85 20.45 20.19
N SER A 29 3.59 20.26 20.56
CA SER A 29 2.50 21.17 20.15
C SER A 29 1.44 21.29 21.23
N ARG A 30 1.03 22.52 21.52
CA ARG A 30 -0.09 22.77 22.44
C ARG A 30 -1.45 22.42 21.83
N PHE A 31 -1.54 22.30 20.50
CA PHE A 31 -2.75 21.82 19.84
C PHE A 31 -3.06 20.37 20.20
N CYS A 32 -2.05 19.57 20.58
CA CYS A 32 -2.26 18.18 21.00
C CYS A 32 -3.14 18.07 22.25
N ASP A 33 -2.99 19.00 23.19
CA ASP A 33 -3.70 19.03 24.48
C ASP A 33 -5.14 19.55 24.37
N LEU A 34 -5.55 20.07 23.20
CA LEU A 34 -6.89 20.64 23.00
C LEU A 34 -7.96 19.57 22.79
N PHE A 35 -7.56 18.35 22.45
CA PHE A 35 -8.47 17.29 22.03
C PHE A 35 -8.35 16.07 22.94
N THR A 36 -9.48 15.44 23.20
CA THR A 36 -9.59 14.17 23.91
C THR A 36 -9.08 13.01 23.07
N TYR A 37 -8.84 11.87 23.71
CA TYR A 37 -8.43 10.64 23.01
C TYR A 37 -9.46 10.20 21.95
N GLU A 38 -10.76 10.27 22.26
CA GLU A 38 -11.83 9.89 21.33
C GLU A 38 -11.88 10.80 20.08
N GLU A 39 -11.62 12.10 20.26
CA GLU A 39 -11.50 13.04 19.14
C GLU A 39 -10.28 12.75 18.28
N TRP A 40 -9.16 12.31 18.88
CA TRP A 40 -7.99 11.83 18.13
C TRP A 40 -8.25 10.54 17.37
N GLN A 41 -8.97 9.58 17.95
CA GLN A 41 -9.37 8.35 17.26
C GLN A 41 -10.24 8.67 16.03
N SER A 42 -11.23 9.55 16.21
CA SER A 42 -12.12 9.99 15.12
C SER A 42 -11.37 10.76 14.03
N PHE A 43 -10.41 11.60 14.41
CA PHE A 43 -9.55 12.31 13.47
C PHE A 43 -8.65 11.35 12.68
N SER A 44 -7.97 10.42 13.35
CA SER A 44 -7.18 9.38 12.68
C SER A 44 -8.05 8.60 11.69
N TYR A 45 -9.23 8.20 12.10
CA TYR A 45 -10.15 7.44 11.26
C TYR A 45 -10.68 8.23 10.06
N SER A 46 -10.86 9.55 10.20
CA SER A 46 -11.21 10.41 9.06
C SER A 46 -10.10 10.44 8.00
N ILE A 47 -8.84 10.33 8.42
CA ILE A 47 -7.69 10.21 7.51
C ILE A 47 -7.69 8.81 6.87
N ASP A 48 -7.96 7.76 7.64
CA ASP A 48 -8.07 6.39 7.13
C ASP A 48 -9.11 6.31 6.01
N LEU A 49 -10.30 6.87 6.21
CA LEU A 49 -11.34 6.97 5.18
C LEU A 49 -10.85 7.72 3.94
N SER A 50 -10.21 8.88 4.12
CA SER A 50 -9.73 9.73 3.01
C SER A 50 -8.69 9.01 2.14
N PHE A 51 -7.73 8.30 2.75
CA PHE A 51 -6.71 7.55 2.03
C PHE A 51 -7.28 6.28 1.41
N SER A 52 -8.16 5.59 2.13
CA SER A 52 -8.84 4.40 1.65
C SER A 52 -9.63 4.68 0.36
N SER A 53 -10.39 5.78 0.34
CA SER A 53 -11.17 6.23 -0.82
C SER A 53 -10.34 6.89 -1.92
N GLY A 54 -9.18 7.45 -1.58
CA GLY A 54 -8.35 8.21 -2.52
C GLY A 54 -7.32 7.37 -3.25
N ALA A 55 -6.68 6.42 -2.56
CA ALA A 55 -5.51 5.70 -3.06
C ALA A 55 -5.61 4.17 -2.91
N ALA A 56 -6.49 3.67 -2.04
CA ALA A 56 -6.57 2.25 -1.72
C ALA A 56 -7.68 1.51 -2.49
N PHE A 57 -8.14 0.37 -1.96
CA PHE A 57 -9.18 -0.46 -2.57
C PHE A 57 -10.56 0.20 -2.72
N HIS A 58 -10.83 1.30 -2.01
CA HIS A 58 -12.07 2.07 -2.18
C HIS A 58 -11.95 3.22 -3.18
N SER A 59 -10.80 3.35 -3.86
CA SER A 59 -10.57 4.30 -4.94
C SER A 59 -10.78 3.65 -6.31
N ALA A 60 -11.46 4.32 -7.24
CA ALA A 60 -11.62 3.83 -8.62
C ALA A 60 -10.28 3.76 -9.37
N THR A 61 -9.25 4.45 -8.90
CA THR A 61 -7.94 4.52 -9.56
C THR A 61 -6.81 3.93 -8.71
N GLY A 62 -7.10 3.40 -7.52
CA GLY A 62 -6.08 2.99 -6.55
C GLY A 62 -5.06 1.98 -7.09
N ARG A 63 -5.50 0.98 -7.87
CA ARG A 63 -4.61 0.04 -8.56
C ARG A 63 -3.86 0.68 -9.71
N ALA A 64 -4.56 1.47 -10.54
CA ALA A 64 -3.96 2.11 -11.71
C ALA A 64 -2.79 3.02 -11.31
N VAL A 65 -2.95 3.80 -10.24
CA VAL A 65 -1.90 4.71 -9.72
C VAL A 65 -0.68 3.97 -9.17
N GLY A 66 -0.81 2.72 -8.71
CA GLY A 66 0.32 1.91 -8.25
C GLY A 66 0.90 0.95 -9.29
N LEU A 67 0.23 0.78 -10.44
CA LEU A 67 0.53 -0.28 -11.40
C LEU A 67 1.95 -0.19 -11.99
N GLY A 68 2.44 0.99 -12.32
CA GLY A 68 3.77 1.18 -12.90
C GLY A 68 4.88 0.62 -12.02
N TYR A 69 4.89 0.99 -10.72
CA TYR A 69 5.88 0.47 -9.78
C TYR A 69 5.74 -1.04 -9.54
N GLN A 70 4.50 -1.56 -9.53
CA GLN A 70 4.29 -3.01 -9.48
C GLN A 70 4.97 -3.68 -10.68
N GLN A 71 4.78 -3.16 -11.90
CA GLN A 71 5.38 -3.70 -13.12
C GLN A 71 6.91 -3.57 -13.12
N GLU A 72 7.46 -2.45 -12.63
CA GLU A 72 8.90 -2.26 -12.43
C GLU A 72 9.50 -3.32 -11.49
N VAL A 73 8.85 -3.59 -10.35
CA VAL A 73 9.29 -4.64 -9.43
C VAL A 73 9.26 -6.01 -10.11
N ILE A 74 8.18 -6.35 -10.83
CA ILE A 74 8.12 -7.62 -11.56
C ILE A 74 9.22 -7.70 -12.64
N ALA A 75 9.51 -6.61 -13.34
CA ALA A 75 10.57 -6.54 -14.34
C ALA A 75 11.97 -6.76 -13.73
N ARG A 76 12.24 -6.15 -12.55
CA ARG A 76 13.47 -6.40 -11.77
C ARG A 76 13.57 -7.88 -11.36
N LEU A 77 12.49 -8.48 -10.87
CA LEU A 77 12.45 -9.89 -10.45
C LEU A 77 12.61 -10.88 -11.61
N LYS A 78 12.05 -10.56 -12.78
CA LYS A 78 12.16 -11.36 -14.01
C LYS A 78 13.39 -11.00 -14.87
N ASN A 79 14.20 -10.02 -14.46
CA ASN A 79 15.40 -9.55 -15.14
C ASN A 79 15.16 -9.14 -16.61
N HIS A 80 14.17 -8.28 -16.86
CA HIS A 80 13.93 -7.66 -18.17
C HIS A 80 13.60 -6.16 -18.04
N THR A 81 13.77 -5.40 -19.13
CA THR A 81 13.36 -3.99 -19.22
C THR A 81 11.89 -3.87 -19.64
N LEU A 82 11.31 -2.67 -19.52
CA LEU A 82 9.92 -2.39 -19.89
C LEU A 82 9.87 -1.46 -21.11
N GLY A 83 9.51 -2.03 -22.26
CA GLY A 83 9.47 -1.32 -23.55
C GLY A 83 8.09 -0.82 -23.99
N TYR A 84 7.06 -0.97 -23.15
CA TYR A 84 5.69 -0.58 -23.47
C TYR A 84 5.03 0.13 -22.29
N SER A 85 4.09 1.04 -22.58
CA SER A 85 3.34 1.80 -21.56
C SER A 85 1.92 1.25 -21.48
N GLY A 86 1.70 0.25 -20.62
CA GLY A 86 0.36 -0.19 -20.20
C GLY A 86 -0.08 0.44 -18.87
N SER A 87 0.64 1.47 -18.45
CA SER A 87 0.55 2.14 -17.15
C SER A 87 1.28 3.50 -17.23
N GLN A 88 1.65 4.06 -16.09
CA GLN A 88 2.40 5.30 -15.89
C GLN A 88 3.92 5.17 -16.07
N ILE A 89 4.43 4.02 -16.53
CA ILE A 89 5.86 3.80 -16.82
C ILE A 89 6.38 4.78 -17.86
N ASN A 90 7.60 5.29 -17.64
CA ASN A 90 8.35 6.01 -18.66
C ASN A 90 9.21 5.02 -19.47
N THR A 91 8.77 4.64 -20.65
CA THR A 91 9.46 3.67 -21.51
C THR A 91 10.86 4.11 -21.97
N THR A 92 11.18 5.41 -21.92
CA THR A 92 12.55 5.88 -22.19
C THR A 92 13.48 5.50 -21.04
N LEU A 93 13.04 5.67 -19.79
CA LEU A 93 13.83 5.33 -18.61
C LEU A 93 13.89 3.82 -18.39
N ASP A 94 12.76 3.14 -18.50
CA ASP A 94 12.64 1.72 -18.14
C ASP A 94 13.03 0.78 -19.28
N GLY A 95 13.17 1.31 -20.49
CA GLY A 95 13.66 0.59 -21.66
C GLY A 95 15.19 0.44 -21.70
N MET A 96 15.93 1.18 -20.85
CA MET A 96 17.39 1.25 -20.87
C MET A 96 18.00 0.78 -19.54
N LYS A 97 19.05 -0.05 -19.60
CA LYS A 97 19.71 -0.59 -18.38
C LYS A 97 20.51 0.46 -17.62
N GLU A 98 20.86 1.55 -18.28
CA GLU A 98 21.59 2.69 -17.71
C GLU A 98 20.73 3.43 -16.67
N THR A 99 19.43 3.55 -16.93
CA THR A 99 18.46 4.23 -16.05
C THR A 99 17.57 3.25 -15.28
N PHE A 100 17.39 2.03 -15.77
CA PHE A 100 16.68 0.94 -15.10
C PHE A 100 17.57 -0.33 -15.04
N PRO A 101 18.61 -0.32 -14.17
CA PRO A 101 19.49 -1.48 -14.02
C PRO A 101 18.75 -2.68 -13.44
N LEU A 102 19.09 -3.89 -13.88
CA LEU A 102 18.40 -5.13 -13.46
C LEU A 102 19.27 -6.07 -12.63
N ASN A 103 20.55 -5.71 -12.45
CA ASN A 103 21.54 -6.53 -11.75
C ASN A 103 22.07 -5.82 -10.50
N GLN A 104 21.15 -5.26 -9.70
CA GLN A 104 21.48 -4.70 -8.39
C GLN A 104 20.93 -5.60 -7.29
N SER A 105 21.66 -5.68 -6.18
CA SER A 105 21.19 -6.37 -4.98
C SER A 105 20.26 -5.49 -4.14
N LEU A 106 20.33 -4.17 -4.31
CA LEU A 106 19.57 -3.18 -3.56
C LEU A 106 19.01 -2.13 -4.53
N TYR A 107 17.75 -1.80 -4.36
CA TYR A 107 17.04 -0.72 -5.05
C TYR A 107 16.43 0.19 -3.99
N PHE A 108 16.57 1.51 -4.16
CA PHE A 108 16.04 2.50 -3.23
C PHE A 108 15.24 3.55 -3.98
N ASP A 109 13.91 3.47 -3.85
CA ASP A 109 12.96 4.37 -4.47
C ASP A 109 12.27 5.23 -3.39
N PHE A 110 12.18 6.54 -3.61
CA PHE A 110 11.58 7.49 -2.67
C PHE A 110 10.33 8.10 -3.30
N SER A 111 9.22 8.11 -2.55
CA SER A 111 7.91 8.48 -3.07
C SER A 111 7.03 9.14 -2.00
N HIS A 112 5.71 9.21 -2.20
CA HIS A 112 4.76 9.76 -1.24
C HIS A 112 3.85 8.67 -0.63
N ASP A 113 3.17 9.05 0.45
CA ASP A 113 2.25 8.19 1.20
C ASP A 113 1.17 7.53 0.33
N LYS A 114 0.46 8.32 -0.47
CA LYS A 114 -0.58 7.80 -1.37
C LYS A 114 -0.01 6.84 -2.40
N ASP A 115 1.21 7.09 -2.88
CA ASP A 115 1.86 6.21 -3.85
C ASP A 115 2.15 4.84 -3.22
N ILE A 116 2.69 4.78 -1.99
CA ILE A 116 2.90 3.51 -1.28
C ILE A 116 1.58 2.75 -1.08
N ILE A 117 0.48 3.44 -0.73
CA ILE A 117 -0.84 2.82 -0.58
C ILE A 117 -1.38 2.29 -1.91
N SER A 118 -1.25 3.06 -2.99
CA SER A 118 -1.64 2.63 -4.32
C SER A 118 -0.78 1.47 -4.81
N ILE A 119 0.52 1.44 -4.48
CA ILE A 119 1.42 0.30 -4.73
C ILE A 119 0.90 -0.95 -4.02
N LEU A 120 0.58 -0.88 -2.72
CA LEU A 120 0.02 -2.02 -1.99
C LEU A 120 -1.30 -2.51 -2.62
N THR A 121 -2.10 -1.59 -3.11
CA THR A 121 -3.38 -1.87 -3.79
C THR A 121 -3.15 -2.53 -5.14
N ALA A 122 -2.19 -2.05 -5.93
CA ALA A 122 -1.81 -2.59 -7.23
C ALA A 122 -1.22 -4.01 -7.12
N PHE A 123 -0.37 -4.27 -6.13
CA PHE A 123 0.10 -5.62 -5.80
C PHE A 123 -1.04 -6.55 -5.39
N GLY A 124 -2.17 -6.01 -4.91
CA GLY A 124 -3.37 -6.77 -4.57
C GLY A 124 -3.45 -7.22 -3.12
N PHE A 125 -2.83 -6.51 -2.18
CA PHE A 125 -2.89 -6.82 -0.74
C PHE A 125 -4.28 -6.55 -0.12
N ARG A 126 -5.28 -7.38 -0.47
CA ARG A 126 -6.69 -7.25 -0.07
C ARG A 126 -6.97 -7.29 1.42
N GLN A 127 -6.01 -7.69 2.26
CA GLN A 127 -6.10 -7.50 3.70
C GLN A 127 -6.30 -6.03 4.12
N PHE A 128 -5.94 -5.08 3.22
CA PHE A 128 -6.19 -3.64 3.37
C PHE A 128 -7.48 -3.16 2.67
N ALA A 129 -8.33 -4.09 2.21
CA ALA A 129 -9.56 -3.80 1.47
C ALA A 129 -10.82 -3.92 2.33
N GLU A 130 -10.69 -3.97 3.65
CA GLU A 130 -11.83 -4.06 4.54
C GLU A 130 -12.80 -2.88 4.32
N LYS A 131 -14.08 -3.08 4.61
CA LYS A 131 -15.08 -2.02 4.49
C LYS A 131 -15.01 -1.13 5.73
N LEU A 132 -14.71 0.15 5.53
CA LEU A 132 -14.69 1.15 6.60
C LEU A 132 -16.04 1.91 6.62
N PRO A 133 -16.83 1.91 7.71
CA PRO A 133 -18.04 2.73 7.80
C PRO A 133 -17.71 4.24 7.82
N ALA A 134 -18.36 5.04 6.98
CA ALA A 134 -18.10 6.48 6.90
C ALA A 134 -18.80 7.32 7.99
N ASP A 135 -19.72 6.72 8.74
CA ASP A 135 -20.62 7.37 9.70
C ASP A 135 -20.28 7.10 11.16
N LYS A 136 -19.35 6.18 11.44
CA LYS A 136 -18.92 5.82 12.80
C LYS A 136 -17.51 5.23 12.81
N TYR A 137 -16.82 5.37 13.93
CA TYR A 137 -15.56 4.67 14.17
C TYR A 137 -15.82 3.17 14.40
N PRO A 138 -15.18 2.25 13.63
CA PRO A 138 -15.43 0.82 13.73
C PRO A 138 -14.67 0.12 14.88
N GLY A 139 -13.72 0.80 15.53
CA GLY A 139 -12.75 0.18 16.42
C GLY A 139 -11.51 -0.29 15.66
N ASP A 140 -10.87 -1.37 16.14
CA ASP A 140 -9.70 -1.97 15.50
C ASP A 140 -10.01 -2.41 14.07
N HIS A 141 -9.14 -2.05 13.14
CA HIS A 141 -9.30 -2.29 11.71
C HIS A 141 -7.90 -2.38 11.06
N GLU A 142 -7.78 -3.06 9.93
CA GLU A 142 -6.49 -3.34 9.26
C GLU A 142 -5.95 -2.12 8.48
N PHE A 143 -6.81 -1.27 7.93
CA PHE A 143 -6.45 -0.06 7.17
C PHE A 143 -6.28 1.16 8.08
N THR A 144 -5.16 1.21 8.81
CA THR A 144 -4.81 2.38 9.62
C THR A 144 -3.61 3.10 9.01
N VAL A 145 -3.80 4.31 8.49
CA VAL A 145 -2.80 5.10 7.75
C VAL A 145 -1.55 5.36 8.58
N SER A 146 -1.68 5.61 9.89
CA SER A 146 -0.53 5.80 10.78
C SER A 146 0.35 4.54 10.93
N HIS A 147 -0.18 3.35 10.64
CA HIS A 147 0.58 2.09 10.59
C HIS A 147 1.12 1.77 9.19
N ILE A 148 0.47 2.27 8.14
CA ILE A 148 0.80 1.96 6.74
C ILE A 148 1.77 3.00 6.17
N THR A 149 1.43 4.29 6.24
CA THR A 149 2.25 5.39 5.71
C THR A 149 2.41 6.54 6.71
N PRO A 150 3.04 6.31 7.88
CA PRO A 150 3.50 7.40 8.73
C PRO A 150 4.59 8.24 8.05
N PHE A 151 4.99 9.36 8.64
CA PHE A 151 6.20 10.06 8.18
C PHE A 151 7.41 9.12 8.22
N GLY A 152 8.13 9.02 7.09
CA GLY A 152 9.27 8.10 6.95
C GLY A 152 8.87 6.64 6.75
N ALA A 153 7.64 6.39 6.26
CA ALA A 153 7.20 5.05 5.90
C ALA A 153 8.15 4.35 4.92
N ARG A 154 8.24 3.02 5.06
CA ARG A 154 9.05 2.18 4.18
C ARG A 154 8.37 0.84 3.91
N LEU A 155 8.42 0.45 2.64
CA LEU A 155 8.01 -0.86 2.15
C LEU A 155 9.24 -1.58 1.62
N ASP A 156 9.70 -2.59 2.35
CA ASP A 156 10.85 -3.39 1.97
C ASP A 156 10.36 -4.67 1.27
N ILE A 157 10.94 -4.98 0.11
CA ILE A 157 10.65 -6.21 -0.66
C ILE A 157 11.91 -7.05 -0.69
N GLU A 158 11.88 -8.18 0.02
CA GLU A 158 13.05 -9.03 0.23
C GLU A 158 12.94 -10.31 -0.59
N ILE A 159 14.06 -10.71 -1.20
CA ILE A 159 14.21 -12.04 -1.82
C ILE A 159 15.09 -12.90 -0.93
N ILE A 160 14.49 -13.95 -0.37
CA ILE A 160 15.18 -14.89 0.50
C ILE A 160 15.51 -16.15 -0.27
N LYS A 161 16.78 -16.55 -0.25
CA LYS A 161 17.23 -17.83 -0.80
C LYS A 161 17.43 -18.84 0.33
N ALA A 162 16.80 -20.00 0.22
CA ALA A 162 17.01 -21.14 1.10
C ALA A 162 17.53 -22.35 0.29
N HIS A 163 18.41 -23.15 0.89
CA HIS A 163 18.96 -24.35 0.22
C HIS A 163 17.95 -25.49 0.04
N LYS A 164 16.85 -25.42 0.76
CA LYS A 164 15.71 -26.34 0.70
C LYS A 164 14.44 -25.55 1.02
N PRO A 165 13.24 -26.04 0.64
CA PRO A 165 12.01 -25.38 0.99
C PRO A 165 11.85 -25.32 2.52
N ILE A 166 11.34 -24.21 3.04
CA ILE A 166 11.12 -24.01 4.48
C ILE A 166 9.65 -24.29 4.79
N SER A 167 9.41 -25.15 5.79
CA SER A 167 8.05 -25.49 6.23
C SER A 167 7.27 -24.24 6.64
N PRO A 168 5.94 -24.16 6.40
CA PRO A 168 5.07 -23.08 6.86
C PRO A 168 5.22 -22.74 8.36
N GLU A 169 5.46 -23.77 9.18
CA GLU A 169 5.66 -23.66 10.64
C GLU A 169 7.03 -23.09 11.07
N ARG A 170 7.93 -22.82 10.12
CA ARG A 170 9.29 -22.30 10.37
C ARG A 170 10.18 -23.14 11.28
N ASN A 171 9.90 -24.43 11.40
CA ASN A 171 10.64 -25.32 12.31
C ASN A 171 11.56 -26.32 11.59
N ARG A 172 11.42 -26.52 10.27
CA ARG A 172 12.27 -27.45 9.51
C ARG A 172 12.36 -27.11 8.03
N TYR A 173 13.36 -27.69 7.38
CA TYR A 173 13.39 -27.81 5.93
C TYR A 173 12.52 -28.98 5.47
N LEU A 174 11.89 -28.82 4.31
CA LEU A 174 11.21 -29.87 3.58
C LEU A 174 12.16 -30.49 2.56
N GLU A 175 11.77 -31.65 2.01
CA GLU A 175 12.48 -32.21 0.86
C GLU A 175 12.25 -31.35 -0.37
N GLY A 176 13.31 -31.11 -1.14
CA GLY A 176 13.29 -30.25 -2.31
C GLY A 176 14.65 -29.60 -2.58
N ASN A 177 14.68 -28.77 -3.61
CA ASN A 177 15.87 -28.06 -4.06
C ASN A 177 15.95 -26.64 -3.45
N ASP A 178 17.00 -25.90 -3.82
CA ASP A 178 17.10 -24.46 -3.55
C ASP A 178 15.77 -23.77 -3.90
N THR A 179 15.22 -23.03 -2.93
CA THR A 179 13.93 -22.35 -3.06
C THR A 179 14.12 -20.87 -2.79
N LYS A 180 13.45 -20.03 -3.59
CA LYS A 180 13.41 -18.58 -3.39
C LYS A 180 12.04 -18.18 -2.85
N TYR A 181 12.06 -17.27 -1.90
CA TYR A 181 10.87 -16.67 -1.32
C TYR A 181 10.90 -15.17 -1.52
N ILE A 182 9.72 -14.57 -1.57
CA ILE A 182 9.52 -13.13 -1.49
C ILE A 182 8.81 -12.78 -0.18
N HIS A 183 9.21 -11.67 0.42
CA HIS A 183 8.70 -11.19 1.69
C HIS A 183 8.52 -9.67 1.61
N PHE A 184 7.35 -9.20 2.03
CA PHE A 184 7.05 -7.77 2.10
C PHE A 184 7.02 -7.34 3.56
N VAL A 185 7.74 -6.27 3.87
CA VAL A 185 7.80 -5.68 5.22
C VAL A 185 7.38 -4.22 5.12
N LEU A 186 6.30 -3.87 5.79
CA LEU A 186 5.81 -2.50 5.86
C LEU A 186 6.07 -1.95 7.26
N ASN A 187 6.94 -0.95 7.37
CA ASN A 187 7.29 -0.33 8.65
C ASN A 187 7.73 -1.34 9.72
N GLN A 188 8.56 -2.32 9.33
CA GLN A 188 9.04 -3.43 10.19
C GLN A 188 7.96 -4.45 10.59
N ARG A 189 6.78 -4.41 9.97
CA ARG A 189 5.76 -5.43 10.11
C ARG A 189 5.67 -6.26 8.84
N THR A 190 5.81 -7.58 8.97
CA THR A 190 5.55 -8.51 7.87
C THR A 190 4.12 -8.34 7.36
N ILE A 191 3.98 -8.18 6.04
CA ILE A 191 2.71 -8.36 5.35
C ILE A 191 2.57 -9.86 5.05
N PRO A 192 1.61 -10.58 5.65
CA PRO A 192 1.42 -12.00 5.37
C PRO A 192 0.80 -12.21 3.98
N LEU A 193 1.62 -12.56 2.99
CA LEU A 193 1.19 -12.69 1.59
C LEU A 193 0.00 -13.66 1.43
N GLY A 194 -0.01 -14.76 2.17
CA GLY A 194 -1.08 -15.76 2.18
C GLY A 194 -2.48 -15.23 2.54
N LYS A 195 -2.60 -14.08 3.23
CA LYS A 195 -3.91 -13.46 3.52
C LYS A 195 -4.57 -12.87 2.26
N SER A 196 -3.77 -12.40 1.31
CA SER A 196 -4.26 -11.77 0.07
C SER A 196 -4.12 -12.69 -1.14
N PHE A 197 -3.16 -13.62 -1.11
CA PHE A 197 -2.85 -14.57 -2.16
C PHE A 197 -2.88 -15.99 -1.57
N PRO A 198 -4.03 -16.69 -1.61
CA PRO A 198 -4.18 -18.02 -1.01
C PRO A 198 -3.13 -19.05 -1.48
N GLU A 199 -2.61 -18.88 -2.70
CA GLU A 199 -1.55 -19.69 -3.31
C GLU A 199 -0.24 -19.63 -2.51
N CYS A 200 -0.03 -18.55 -1.74
CA CYS A 200 1.14 -18.37 -0.88
C CYS A 200 1.02 -19.07 0.49
N ASP A 201 -0.05 -19.82 0.72
CA ASP A 201 -0.39 -20.49 1.98
C ASP A 201 -0.60 -19.52 3.17
N VAL A 202 -1.87 -19.32 3.52
CA VAL A 202 -2.29 -18.47 4.64
C VAL A 202 -1.72 -18.89 6.00
N ASN A 203 -1.31 -20.14 6.16
CA ASN A 203 -0.82 -20.68 7.43
C ASN A 203 0.68 -20.46 7.65
N ARG A 204 1.40 -19.93 6.64
CA ARG A 204 2.82 -19.64 6.77
C ARG A 204 3.08 -18.59 7.83
N LYS A 205 3.79 -18.97 8.90
CA LYS A 205 4.14 -18.08 10.03
C LYS A 205 5.10 -16.96 9.65
N ASP A 206 5.87 -17.15 8.58
CA ASP A 206 6.79 -16.13 8.08
C ASP A 206 6.14 -15.11 7.16
N GLY A 207 4.89 -15.34 6.74
CA GLY A 207 4.19 -14.47 5.77
C GLY A 207 4.83 -14.46 4.38
N TRP A 208 5.77 -15.36 4.09
CA TRP A 208 6.49 -15.43 2.82
C TRP A 208 5.64 -16.08 1.73
N CYS A 209 6.05 -15.89 0.49
CA CYS A 209 5.54 -16.66 -0.64
C CYS A 209 6.70 -17.22 -1.47
N GLU A 210 6.55 -18.42 -2.02
CA GLU A 210 7.51 -18.90 -3.03
C GLU A 210 7.51 -17.94 -4.22
N LEU A 211 8.70 -17.57 -4.69
CA LEU A 211 8.86 -16.49 -5.67
C LEU A 211 8.09 -16.78 -6.96
N ASP A 212 8.16 -18.01 -7.49
CA ASP A 212 7.47 -18.37 -8.73
C ASP A 212 5.95 -18.36 -8.55
N THR A 213 5.45 -18.74 -7.38
CA THR A 213 4.03 -18.66 -7.04
C THR A 213 3.56 -17.21 -6.99
N PHE A 214 4.32 -16.34 -6.31
CA PHE A 214 4.03 -14.91 -6.29
C PHE A 214 4.03 -14.31 -7.71
N LEU A 215 5.05 -14.59 -8.52
CA LEU A 215 5.15 -14.07 -9.88
C LEU A 215 3.94 -14.47 -10.75
N LYS A 216 3.43 -15.70 -10.61
CA LYS A 216 2.20 -16.14 -11.29
C LYS A 216 0.98 -15.34 -10.85
N VAL A 217 0.80 -15.14 -9.54
CA VAL A 217 -0.31 -14.31 -9.01
C VAL A 217 -0.23 -12.88 -9.53
N GLN A 218 0.98 -12.35 -9.67
CA GLN A 218 1.21 -10.97 -10.11
C GLN A 218 0.95 -10.74 -11.61
N GLU A 219 0.87 -11.79 -12.43
CA GLU A 219 0.54 -11.68 -13.86
C GLU A 219 -0.88 -11.13 -14.09
N GLU A 220 -1.80 -11.36 -13.14
CA GLU A 220 -3.19 -10.87 -13.23
C GLU A 220 -3.37 -9.41 -12.78
N MET A 221 -2.37 -8.80 -12.12
CA MET A 221 -2.56 -7.50 -11.47
C MET A 221 -2.74 -6.35 -12.46
N ALA A 222 -2.09 -6.44 -13.64
CA ALA A 222 -2.24 -5.46 -14.69
C ALA A 222 -3.68 -5.38 -15.22
N ASP A 223 -4.30 -6.54 -15.48
CA ASP A 223 -5.70 -6.60 -15.94
C ASP A 223 -6.67 -6.11 -14.86
N LYS A 224 -6.42 -6.46 -13.59
CA LYS A 224 -7.24 -6.00 -12.45
C LYS A 224 -7.18 -4.50 -12.25
N ALA A 225 -6.07 -3.85 -12.61
CA ALA A 225 -5.93 -2.41 -12.48
C ALA A 225 -6.81 -1.62 -13.48
N LYS A 226 -7.20 -2.25 -14.60
CA LYS A 226 -8.01 -1.63 -15.67
C LYS A 226 -7.49 -0.23 -16.04
N PHE A 227 -6.18 -0.07 -16.20
CA PHE A 227 -5.51 1.23 -16.23
C PHE A 227 -6.19 2.25 -17.16
N ASP A 228 -6.41 1.90 -18.43
CA ASP A 228 -7.02 2.82 -19.39
C ASP A 228 -8.44 3.23 -19.01
N TYR A 229 -9.26 2.27 -18.54
CA TYR A 229 -10.62 2.56 -18.12
C TYR A 229 -10.65 3.38 -16.82
N ALA A 230 -9.77 3.07 -15.87
CA ALA A 230 -9.66 3.81 -14.61
C ALA A 230 -9.24 5.26 -14.83
N CYS A 231 -8.28 5.51 -15.71
CA CYS A 231 -7.68 6.83 -15.92
C CYS A 231 -8.40 7.68 -16.99
N PHE A 232 -8.96 7.04 -18.02
CA PHE A 232 -9.50 7.73 -19.20
C PHE A 232 -10.93 7.31 -19.56
N GLY A 233 -11.50 6.35 -18.85
CA GLY A 233 -12.87 5.89 -19.08
C GLY A 233 -13.91 6.92 -18.65
N ASP A 234 -15.09 6.83 -19.27
CA ASP A 234 -16.26 7.61 -18.89
C ASP A 234 -17.11 6.83 -17.88
N TYR A 235 -17.07 7.26 -16.61
CA TYR A 235 -17.90 6.73 -15.53
C TYR A 235 -18.17 7.83 -14.50
N PRO A 236 -19.36 7.82 -13.85
CA PRO A 236 -19.70 8.86 -12.89
C PRO A 236 -18.81 8.77 -11.64
N SER A 237 -18.67 9.89 -10.94
CA SER A 237 -18.11 9.87 -9.58
C SER A 237 -18.95 8.94 -8.71
N LEU A 238 -18.32 7.89 -8.18
CA LEU A 238 -19.00 6.89 -7.37
C LEU A 238 -19.03 7.32 -5.90
N PRO A 239 -20.16 7.14 -5.19
CA PRO A 239 -20.19 7.37 -3.75
C PRO A 239 -19.30 6.36 -3.03
N TYR A 240 -18.83 6.75 -1.84
CA TYR A 240 -17.98 5.90 -1.01
C TYR A 240 -18.59 4.51 -0.76
N GLY A 241 -17.75 3.47 -0.82
CA GLY A 241 -18.15 2.07 -0.65
C GLY A 241 -18.74 1.39 -1.88
N LYS A 242 -18.85 2.07 -3.03
CA LYS A 242 -19.20 1.43 -4.32
C LYS A 242 -17.99 0.80 -5.01
N VAL A 243 -16.81 1.37 -4.83
CA VAL A 243 -15.55 0.78 -5.27
C VAL A 243 -14.99 -0.05 -4.13
N THR A 244 -14.56 -1.28 -4.42
CA THR A 244 -14.05 -2.23 -3.40
C THR A 244 -12.82 -3.03 -3.87
N ASP A 245 -12.34 -2.73 -5.08
CA ASP A 245 -11.21 -3.43 -5.70
C ASP A 245 -10.10 -2.49 -6.16
N GLY A 246 -10.14 -1.20 -5.83
CA GLY A 246 -9.12 -0.26 -6.29
C GLY A 246 -9.18 0.03 -7.80
N ALA A 247 -10.28 -0.36 -8.45
CA ALA A 247 -10.54 -0.18 -9.88
C ALA A 247 -12.04 0.12 -10.08
N PRO A 248 -12.44 0.77 -11.20
CA PRO A 248 -13.84 1.08 -11.40
C PRO A 248 -14.66 -0.21 -11.58
N PRO A 249 -15.88 -0.28 -11.00
CA PRO A 249 -16.79 -1.38 -11.26
C PRO A 249 -17.08 -1.46 -12.76
N SER A 250 -17.12 -2.69 -13.28
CA SER A 250 -17.59 -2.98 -14.65
C SER A 250 -19.09 -2.75 -14.78
#